data_AF-A0AAD4FI95-F1
#
_entry.id   AF-A0AAD4FI95-F1
#
_cell.length_a   1.000
_cell.length_b   1.000
_cell.length_c   1.000
_cell.angle_alpha   90.00
_cell.angle_beta   90.00
_cell.angle_gamma   90.00
#
_symmetry.space_group_name_H-M   'P 1'
#
loop_
_entity.id
_entity.type
_entity.pdbx_description
1 polymer ?
#
loop_
_entity_poly.entity_id
_entity_poly.type
_entity_poly.pdbx_seq_one_letter_code
_entity_poly.pdbx_strand_id
1 'polypeptide(L)'
;MAQVIGKTTFFSLPTELRLEIAAYALEQPNAGLTREHRPGGIRNRFSVDNGYKSSTNLAIRLVCRQFNADFRRLSIQNTLFVLPKDSTWIAHQQSDEFLRNVKKLRARYNYNDITEWKVYPMKKPCMHLDQLELVITLEDSKCRKALVGLFRRLQNVKQIRLLACGNSLAWGSHEYIKLLGEILKEDHYQRYDAPNAPNLGDTWWEWSYRDDLGQAIFVAQQPKPIMMEEDYMLLMKPRVDYIMDCMVAYST
;
A
#
# COMPACT_ATOMS: atom_id res chain seq x y z
N MET A 1 -44.93 41.08 -1.56
CA MET A 1 -44.77 39.62 -1.44
C MET A 1 -43.33 39.34 -1.05
N ALA A 2 -43.09 38.77 0.13
CA ALA A 2 -41.73 38.46 0.56
C ALA A 2 -41.22 37.24 -0.20
N GLN A 3 -40.13 37.41 -0.96
CA GLN A 3 -39.37 36.29 -1.51
C GLN A 3 -38.84 35.47 -0.34
N VAL A 4 -39.41 34.29 -0.11
CA VAL A 4 -38.84 33.30 0.81
C VAL A 4 -37.57 32.81 0.13
N ILE A 5 -36.43 33.37 0.53
CA ILE A 5 -35.12 32.83 0.16
C ILE A 5 -35.05 31.46 0.83
N GLY A 6 -35.33 30.41 0.05
CA GLY A 6 -35.26 29.04 0.52
C GLY A 6 -33.88 28.79 1.09
N LYS A 7 -33.80 28.44 2.38
CA LYS A 7 -32.52 28.05 3.00
C LYS A 7 -31.98 26.85 2.24
N THR A 8 -30.88 27.04 1.53
CA THR A 8 -30.12 25.95 0.93
C THR A 8 -29.63 25.04 2.04
N THR A 9 -30.11 23.80 2.05
CA THR A 9 -29.65 22.76 2.97
C THR A 9 -28.75 21.80 2.21
N PHE A 10 -27.97 20.99 2.92
CA PHE A 10 -27.12 19.99 2.24
C PHE A 10 -27.93 19.07 1.31
N PHE A 11 -29.16 18.72 1.69
CA PHE A 11 -30.03 17.85 0.89
C PHE A 11 -30.70 18.55 -0.29
N SER A 12 -30.67 19.89 -0.37
CA SER A 12 -31.10 20.60 -1.59
C SER A 12 -30.02 20.62 -2.67
N LEU A 13 -28.82 20.11 -2.40
CA LEU A 13 -27.75 19.98 -3.39
C LEU A 13 -27.99 18.74 -4.29
N PRO A 14 -27.67 18.84 -5.61
CA PRO A 14 -27.58 17.67 -6.48
C PRO A 14 -26.69 16.57 -5.90
N THR A 15 -27.02 15.32 -6.20
CA THR A 15 -26.32 14.15 -5.67
C THR A 15 -24.83 14.18 -5.98
N GLU A 16 -24.46 14.66 -7.16
CA GLU A 16 -23.08 14.81 -7.63
C GLU A 16 -22.29 15.72 -6.68
N LEU A 17 -22.83 16.91 -6.35
CA LEU A 17 -22.18 17.82 -5.41
C LEU A 17 -22.10 17.24 -4.01
N ARG A 18 -23.12 16.50 -3.57
CA ARG A 18 -23.09 15.83 -2.25
C ARG A 18 -22.01 14.76 -2.19
N LEU A 19 -21.80 14.02 -3.28
CA LEU A 19 -20.75 13.01 -3.39
C LEU A 19 -19.35 13.63 -3.44
N GLU A 20 -19.17 14.73 -4.18
CA GLU A 20 -17.88 15.46 -4.21
C GLU A 20 -17.52 16.02 -2.83
N ILE A 21 -18.47 16.65 -2.15
CA ILE A 21 -18.26 17.14 -0.78
C ILE A 21 -17.91 15.97 0.16
N ALA A 22 -18.63 14.86 0.04
CA ALA A 22 -18.35 13.67 0.85
C ALA A 22 -16.98 13.07 0.51
N ALA A 23 -16.58 13.03 -0.76
CA ALA A 23 -15.28 12.51 -1.19
C ALA A 23 -14.15 13.33 -0.59
N TYR A 24 -14.27 14.66 -0.63
CA TYR A 24 -13.32 15.58 0.01
C TYR A 24 -13.28 15.38 1.53
N ALA A 25 -14.43 15.30 2.20
CA ALA A 25 -14.50 15.10 3.65
C ALA A 25 -13.97 13.71 4.11
N LEU A 26 -14.06 12.71 3.24
CA LEU A 26 -13.59 11.35 3.48
C LEU A 26 -12.14 11.12 3.08
N GLU A 27 -11.48 12.12 2.48
CA GLU A 27 -10.09 12.01 2.10
C GLU A 27 -9.21 11.96 3.37
N GLN A 28 -8.39 10.92 3.47
CA GLN A 28 -7.53 10.70 4.63
C GLN A 28 -6.06 10.61 4.19
N PRO A 29 -5.41 11.76 3.89
CA PRO A 29 -3.99 11.75 3.62
C PRO A 29 -3.25 11.27 4.88
N ASN A 30 -2.39 10.25 4.72
CA ASN A 30 -1.62 9.65 5.81
C ASN A 30 -2.48 9.05 6.95
N ALA A 31 -3.68 8.54 6.63
CA ALA A 31 -4.58 7.92 7.60
C ALA A 31 -3.87 6.92 8.52
N GLY A 32 -4.08 7.04 9.83
CA GLY A 32 -3.51 6.14 10.82
C GLY A 32 -1.98 6.19 10.92
N LEU A 33 -1.37 7.31 10.56
CA LEU A 33 0.03 7.60 10.85
C LEU A 33 0.14 8.78 11.80
N THR A 34 0.96 8.66 12.84
CA THR A 34 1.30 9.73 13.78
C THR A 34 2.65 10.31 13.43
N ARG A 35 2.73 11.65 13.40
CA ARG A 35 4.01 12.34 13.24
C ARG A 35 4.70 12.41 14.61
N GLU A 36 5.80 11.69 14.74
CA GLU A 36 6.68 11.76 15.89
C GLU A 36 7.68 12.90 15.69
N HIS A 37 7.65 13.88 16.59
CA HIS A 37 8.69 14.88 16.72
C HIS A 37 9.66 14.42 17.81
N ARG A 38 10.86 13.97 17.41
CA ARG A 38 11.93 13.68 18.37
C ARG A 38 12.78 14.94 18.59
N PRO A 39 12.86 15.48 19.82
CA PRO A 39 13.77 16.60 20.13
C PRO A 39 15.21 16.21 19.78
N GLY A 40 15.90 17.02 18.96
CA GLY A 40 17.27 16.75 18.49
C GLY A 40 17.40 15.80 17.29
N GLY A 41 16.29 15.27 16.76
CA GLY A 41 16.29 14.49 15.52
C GLY A 41 16.30 15.39 14.28
N ILE A 42 17.13 15.06 13.29
CA ILE A 42 17.28 15.86 12.04
C ILE A 42 16.00 15.80 11.16
N ARG A 43 15.10 14.82 11.37
CA ARG A 43 13.88 14.63 10.56
C ARG A 43 12.68 14.20 11.40
N ASN A 44 11.49 14.69 11.01
CA ASN A 44 10.22 14.19 11.51
C ASN A 44 10.02 12.75 11.01
N ARG A 45 9.55 11.85 11.87
CA ARG A 45 9.23 10.47 11.48
C ARG A 45 7.74 10.23 11.59
N PHE A 46 7.18 9.45 10.67
CA PHE A 46 5.84 8.92 10.82
C PHE A 46 5.89 7.51 11.41
N SER A 47 5.06 7.25 12.41
CA SER A 47 4.84 5.92 12.99
C SER A 47 3.39 5.49 12.79
N VAL A 48 3.12 4.21 12.91
CA VAL A 48 1.75 3.68 12.84
C VAL A 48 1.00 4.13 14.08
N ASP A 49 -0.11 4.83 13.87
CA ASP A 49 -1.02 5.22 14.94
C ASP A 49 -1.78 3.99 15.46
N ASN A 50 -1.41 3.52 16.65
CA ASN A 50 -2.09 2.41 17.31
C ASN A 50 -3.51 2.78 17.79
N GLY A 51 -3.82 4.08 17.90
CA GLY A 51 -5.14 4.59 18.26
C GLY A 51 -6.10 4.74 17.07
N TYR A 52 -5.60 4.58 15.84
CA TYR A 52 -6.42 4.74 14.63
C TYR A 52 -7.55 3.72 14.57
N LYS A 53 -8.74 4.21 14.23
CA LYS A 53 -9.93 3.38 14.02
C LYS A 53 -10.60 3.75 12.70
N SER A 54 -10.80 2.77 11.84
CA SER A 54 -11.56 2.92 10.59
C SER A 54 -12.98 3.46 10.82
N SER A 55 -13.56 3.17 12.00
CA SER A 55 -14.89 3.64 12.39
C SER A 55 -15.02 5.16 12.39
N THR A 56 -13.93 5.89 12.65
CA THR A 56 -13.95 7.37 12.67
C THR A 56 -14.33 7.93 11.31
N ASN A 57 -13.82 7.36 10.21
CA ASN A 57 -14.16 7.80 8.86
C ASN A 57 -15.55 7.32 8.43
N LEU A 58 -15.96 6.14 8.90
CA LEU A 58 -17.28 5.58 8.62
C LEU A 58 -18.40 6.29 9.37
N ALA A 59 -18.09 7.13 10.37
CA ALA A 59 -19.05 7.84 11.19
C ALA A 59 -19.98 8.78 10.39
N ILE A 60 -19.54 9.26 9.21
CA ILE A 60 -20.40 10.06 8.32
C ILE A 60 -21.70 9.33 7.97
N ARG A 61 -21.68 8.00 7.91
CA ARG A 61 -22.87 7.18 7.61
C ARG A 61 -23.89 7.18 8.76
N LEU A 62 -23.48 7.55 9.97
CA LEU A 62 -24.33 7.51 11.15
C LEU A 62 -25.13 8.81 11.34
N VAL A 63 -24.89 9.84 10.52
CA VAL A 63 -25.58 11.14 10.61
C VAL A 63 -27.08 10.98 10.40
N CYS A 64 -27.51 10.31 9.32
CA CYS A 64 -28.90 9.99 9.05
C CYS A 64 -29.04 8.85 8.03
N ARG A 65 -30.28 8.38 7.81
CA ARG A 65 -30.57 7.31 6.83
C ARG A 65 -30.13 7.66 5.41
N GLN A 66 -30.31 8.92 5.01
CA GLN A 66 -29.92 9.40 3.68
C GLN A 66 -28.39 9.36 3.49
N PHE A 67 -27.62 9.81 4.49
CA PHE A 67 -26.15 9.73 4.47
C PHE A 67 -25.67 8.28 4.41
N ASN A 68 -26.32 7.37 5.16
CA ASN A 68 -25.99 5.95 5.06
C ASN A 68 -26.25 5.41 3.64
N ALA A 69 -27.38 5.74 3.02
CA ALA A 69 -27.70 5.28 1.67
C ALA A 69 -26.73 5.84 0.63
N ASP A 70 -26.50 7.16 0.64
CA ASP A 70 -25.71 7.85 -0.39
C ASP A 70 -24.22 7.57 -0.27
N PHE A 71 -23.68 7.51 0.95
CA PHE A 71 -22.24 7.47 1.19
C PHE A 71 -21.72 6.10 1.61
N ARG A 72 -22.56 5.05 1.66
CA ARG A 72 -22.13 3.69 2.05
C ARG A 72 -20.91 3.23 1.26
N ARG A 73 -20.98 3.25 -0.07
CA ARG A 73 -19.88 2.79 -0.92
C ARG A 73 -18.67 3.74 -0.84
N LEU A 74 -18.91 5.04 -0.98
CA LEU A 74 -17.86 6.05 -1.03
C LEU A 74 -17.01 6.07 0.26
N SER A 75 -17.66 5.98 1.42
CA SER A 75 -16.95 5.92 2.71
C SER A 75 -16.14 4.65 2.90
N ILE A 76 -16.62 3.48 2.46
CA ILE A 76 -15.84 2.23 2.52
C ILE A 76 -14.61 2.34 1.61
N GLN A 77 -14.78 2.86 0.38
CA GLN A 77 -13.69 3.01 -0.57
C GLN A 77 -12.60 3.99 -0.09
N ASN A 78 -12.99 5.06 0.59
CA ASN A 78 -12.02 6.06 1.05
C ASN A 78 -11.37 5.76 2.41
N THR A 79 -11.94 4.84 3.19
CA THR A 79 -11.44 4.47 4.51
C THR A 79 -10.26 3.51 4.41
N LEU A 80 -9.18 3.81 5.13
CA LEU A 80 -8.13 2.83 5.40
C LEU A 80 -8.62 1.82 6.44
N PHE A 81 -8.73 0.55 6.06
CA PHE A 81 -8.99 -0.53 7.00
C PHE A 81 -7.69 -1.07 7.58
N VAL A 82 -7.63 -1.26 8.90
CA VAL A 82 -6.44 -1.81 9.56
C VAL A 82 -6.79 -3.19 10.12
N LEU A 83 -6.02 -4.19 9.70
CA LEU A 83 -6.08 -5.52 10.29
C LEU A 83 -5.10 -5.60 11.46
N PRO A 84 -5.55 -6.08 12.63
CA PRO A 84 -4.66 -6.41 13.72
C PRO A 84 -3.65 -7.48 13.31
N LYS A 85 -2.62 -7.68 14.15
CA LYS A 85 -1.66 -8.76 13.95
C LYS A 85 -2.40 -10.10 13.91
N ASP A 86 -1.98 -11.00 13.02
CA ASP A 86 -2.47 -12.38 12.94
C ASP A 86 -4.00 -12.48 12.74
N SER A 87 -4.59 -11.47 12.08
CA SER A 87 -6.04 -11.30 11.93
C SER A 87 -6.51 -11.28 10.46
N THR A 88 -5.74 -11.89 9.57
CA THR A 88 -6.11 -12.08 8.15
C THR A 88 -7.40 -12.88 7.99
N TRP A 89 -7.70 -13.78 8.94
CA TRP A 89 -8.97 -14.52 9.04
C TRP A 89 -10.21 -13.62 9.07
N ILE A 90 -10.09 -12.38 9.56
CA ILE A 90 -11.22 -11.42 9.59
C ILE A 90 -11.70 -11.15 8.17
N ALA A 91 -10.79 -11.03 7.20
CA ALA A 91 -11.15 -10.82 5.80
C ALA A 91 -11.96 -12.00 5.24
N HIS A 92 -11.73 -13.23 5.73
CA HIS A 92 -12.49 -14.40 5.29
C HIS A 92 -13.94 -14.42 5.80
N GLN A 93 -14.23 -13.72 6.89
CA GLN A 93 -15.58 -13.60 7.45
C GLN A 93 -16.42 -12.50 6.82
N GLN A 94 -15.81 -11.61 6.03
CA GLN A 94 -16.53 -10.53 5.36
C GLN A 94 -17.14 -11.01 4.04
N SER A 95 -18.27 -10.41 3.67
CA SER A 95 -18.91 -10.68 2.38
C SER A 95 -18.05 -10.15 1.23
N ASP A 96 -18.10 -10.84 0.10
CA ASP A 96 -17.39 -10.39 -1.10
C ASP A 96 -17.90 -9.02 -1.59
N GLU A 97 -19.18 -8.69 -1.36
CA GLU A 97 -19.74 -7.36 -1.67
C GLU A 97 -19.01 -6.26 -0.88
N PHE A 98 -18.77 -6.49 0.42
CA PHE A 98 -18.03 -5.54 1.24
C PHE A 98 -16.57 -5.44 0.78
N LEU A 99 -15.91 -6.58 0.59
CA LEU A 99 -14.49 -6.65 0.23
C LEU A 99 -14.19 -6.01 -1.14
N ARG A 100 -15.09 -6.11 -2.13
CA ARG A 100 -14.95 -5.41 -3.43
C ARG A 100 -14.84 -3.89 -3.28
N ASN A 101 -15.48 -3.35 -2.25
CA ASN A 101 -15.51 -1.92 -1.96
C ASN A 101 -14.35 -1.46 -1.07
N VAL A 102 -13.60 -2.36 -0.44
CA VAL A 102 -12.39 -2.00 0.31
C VAL A 102 -11.28 -1.66 -0.69
N LYS A 103 -10.78 -0.42 -0.67
CA LYS A 103 -9.69 0.04 -1.56
C LYS A 103 -8.36 0.28 -0.85
N LYS A 104 -8.39 0.57 0.45
CA LYS A 104 -7.20 0.85 1.26
C LYS A 104 -7.16 -0.12 2.43
N LEU A 105 -6.09 -0.90 2.52
CA LEU A 105 -5.92 -1.90 3.57
C LEU A 105 -4.52 -1.81 4.14
N ARG A 106 -4.42 -1.77 5.47
CA ARG A 106 -3.17 -1.96 6.21
C ARG A 106 -3.22 -3.30 6.92
N ALA A 107 -2.18 -4.09 6.74
CA ALA A 107 -1.96 -5.32 7.47
C ALA A 107 -0.58 -5.30 8.13
N ARG A 108 -0.45 -5.92 9.30
CA ARG A 108 0.86 -6.26 9.84
C ARG A 108 1.38 -7.46 9.07
N TYR A 109 2.63 -7.39 8.64
CA TYR A 109 3.31 -8.49 7.98
C TYR A 109 3.43 -9.66 8.94
N ASN A 110 2.97 -10.80 8.47
CA ASN A 110 3.25 -12.11 9.01
C ASN A 110 3.70 -12.96 7.84
N TYR A 111 4.87 -13.59 7.98
CA TYR A 111 5.47 -14.43 6.95
C TYR A 111 4.50 -15.53 6.49
N ASN A 112 3.87 -16.23 7.44
CA ASN A 112 2.94 -17.33 7.14
C ASN A 112 1.75 -16.81 6.33
N ASP A 113 1.14 -15.72 6.77
CA ASP A 113 0.00 -15.10 6.08
C ASP A 113 0.35 -14.71 4.63
N ILE A 114 1.49 -14.06 4.42
CA ILE A 114 1.86 -13.56 3.09
C ILE A 114 2.25 -14.70 2.15
N THR A 115 2.94 -15.73 2.64
CA THR A 115 3.23 -16.93 1.82
C THR A 115 1.95 -17.65 1.41
N GLU A 116 0.92 -17.56 2.24
CA GLU A 116 -0.40 -18.08 1.96
C GLU A 116 -1.17 -17.24 0.92
N TRP A 117 -0.94 -15.92 0.84
CA TRP A 117 -1.50 -15.09 -0.22
C TRP A 117 -0.85 -15.50 -1.54
N LYS A 118 -1.52 -16.43 -2.23
CA LYS A 118 -1.12 -16.94 -3.54
C LYS A 118 -1.07 -15.79 -4.55
N VAL A 119 -2.17 -15.51 -5.26
CA VAL A 119 -2.21 -14.47 -6.30
C VAL A 119 -2.87 -13.19 -5.80
N TYR A 120 -3.84 -13.30 -4.89
CA TYR A 120 -4.66 -12.17 -4.46
C TYR A 120 -4.45 -11.84 -2.98
N PRO A 121 -4.60 -10.57 -2.57
CA PRO A 121 -4.57 -10.18 -1.17
C PRO A 121 -5.53 -11.03 -0.35
N MET A 122 -5.08 -11.56 0.80
CA MET A 122 -5.90 -12.38 1.69
C MET A 122 -6.55 -13.60 1.01
N LYS A 123 -5.99 -14.10 -0.12
CA LYS A 123 -6.61 -15.14 -0.96
C LYS A 123 -8.03 -14.78 -1.46
N LYS A 124 -8.34 -13.50 -1.64
CA LYS A 124 -9.66 -13.00 -2.06
C LYS A 124 -9.60 -12.34 -3.45
N PRO A 125 -9.97 -13.04 -4.54
CA PRO A 125 -9.95 -12.49 -5.89
C PRO A 125 -10.85 -11.25 -6.07
N CYS A 126 -11.89 -11.13 -5.24
CA CYS A 126 -12.81 -10.02 -5.26
C CYS A 126 -12.20 -8.69 -4.75
N MET A 127 -11.08 -8.75 -4.01
CA MET A 127 -10.39 -7.57 -3.49
C MET A 127 -9.57 -6.91 -4.60
N HIS A 128 -9.88 -5.64 -4.86
CA HIS A 128 -9.14 -4.79 -5.79
C HIS A 128 -8.73 -3.53 -5.04
N LEU A 129 -7.51 -3.57 -4.49
CA LEU A 129 -6.95 -2.54 -3.63
C LEU A 129 -6.30 -1.46 -4.47
N ASP A 130 -6.67 -0.21 -4.19
CA ASP A 130 -5.87 0.92 -4.65
C ASP A 130 -4.58 1.01 -3.85
N GLN A 131 -4.61 0.64 -2.56
CA GLN A 131 -3.47 0.70 -1.67
C GLN A 131 -3.44 -0.47 -0.68
N LEU A 132 -2.32 -1.19 -0.64
CA LEU A 132 -1.98 -2.17 0.39
C LEU A 132 -0.78 -1.66 1.21
N GLU A 133 -1.00 -1.40 2.49
CA GLU A 133 0.07 -1.04 3.43
C GLU A 133 0.49 -2.27 4.24
N LEU A 134 1.77 -2.62 4.19
CA LEU A 134 2.34 -3.70 5.00
C LEU A 134 3.24 -3.10 6.07
N VAL A 135 2.88 -3.32 7.33
CA VAL A 135 3.72 -2.94 8.49
C VAL A 135 4.70 -4.08 8.75
N ILE A 136 5.98 -3.86 8.47
CA ILE A 136 6.97 -4.92 8.33
C ILE A 136 8.25 -4.64 9.12
N THR A 137 9.01 -5.72 9.35
CA THR A 137 10.40 -5.68 9.83
C THR A 137 11.25 -6.43 8.80
N LEU A 138 12.19 -5.74 8.14
CA LEU A 138 13.01 -6.30 7.06
C LEU A 138 14.36 -6.91 7.48
N GLU A 139 14.56 -7.10 8.78
CA GLU A 139 15.85 -7.53 9.33
C GLU A 139 16.29 -8.92 8.83
N ASP A 140 15.35 -9.80 8.45
CA ASP A 140 15.65 -11.15 7.95
C ASP A 140 15.54 -11.27 6.42
N SER A 141 16.54 -11.93 5.82
CA SER A 141 16.54 -12.41 4.45
C SER A 141 15.31 -13.24 4.07
N LYS A 142 14.74 -14.05 4.97
CA LYS A 142 13.53 -14.82 4.69
C LYS A 142 12.33 -13.91 4.44
N CYS A 143 12.23 -12.83 5.21
CA CYS A 143 11.18 -11.82 5.07
C CYS A 143 11.27 -11.15 3.69
N ARG A 144 12.47 -10.72 3.30
CA ARG A 144 12.72 -10.10 1.98
C ARG A 144 12.40 -11.04 0.83
N LYS A 145 12.87 -12.29 0.86
CA LYS A 145 12.53 -13.31 -0.14
C LYS A 145 11.02 -13.56 -0.25
N ALA A 146 10.31 -13.64 0.87
CA ALA A 146 8.85 -13.80 0.85
C ALA A 146 8.13 -12.59 0.25
N LEU A 147 8.63 -11.37 0.49
CA LEU A 147 8.10 -10.14 -0.12
C LEU A 147 8.40 -10.06 -1.61
N VAL A 148 9.62 -10.39 -2.04
CA VAL A 148 9.98 -10.47 -3.47
C VAL A 148 9.07 -11.47 -4.17
N GLY A 149 8.91 -12.65 -3.58
CA GLY A 149 7.97 -13.65 -4.08
C GLY A 149 6.54 -13.13 -4.12
N LEU A 150 6.12 -12.33 -3.13
CA LEU A 150 4.77 -11.72 -3.09
C LEU A 150 4.62 -10.73 -4.26
N PHE A 151 5.58 -9.83 -4.45
CA PHE A 151 5.51 -8.81 -5.50
C PHE A 151 5.41 -9.41 -6.89
N ARG A 152 6.04 -10.55 -7.14
CA ARG A 152 5.97 -11.24 -8.44
C ARG A 152 4.59 -11.81 -8.77
N ARG A 153 3.83 -12.24 -7.75
CA ARG A 153 2.56 -12.97 -7.91
C ARG A 153 1.31 -12.16 -7.57
N LEU A 154 1.48 -11.08 -6.80
CA LEU A 154 0.36 -10.32 -6.26
C LEU A 154 -0.32 -9.51 -7.36
N GLN A 155 -1.60 -9.78 -7.56
CA GLN A 155 -2.47 -9.07 -8.48
C GLN A 155 -3.53 -8.27 -7.73
N ASN A 156 -4.29 -7.45 -8.47
CA ASN A 156 -5.39 -6.62 -7.96
C ASN A 156 -4.98 -5.61 -6.88
N VAL A 157 -3.73 -5.14 -6.94
CA VAL A 157 -3.19 -4.09 -6.08
C VAL A 157 -2.52 -3.04 -6.95
N LYS A 158 -2.95 -1.78 -6.87
CA LYS A 158 -2.32 -0.68 -7.63
C LYS A 158 -1.06 -0.14 -6.96
N GLN A 159 -1.03 -0.14 -5.64
CA GLN A 159 0.10 0.39 -4.86
C GLN A 159 0.34 -0.44 -3.61
N ILE A 160 1.60 -0.74 -3.34
CA ILE A 160 2.06 -1.31 -2.06
C ILE A 160 2.88 -0.24 -1.33
N ARG A 161 2.61 -0.05 -0.04
CA ARG A 161 3.43 0.76 0.85
C ARG A 161 3.98 -0.13 1.95
N LEU A 162 5.29 -0.12 2.10
CA LEU A 162 5.94 -0.81 3.21
C LEU A 162 6.21 0.22 4.31
N LEU A 163 5.70 -0.06 5.51
CA LEU A 163 5.82 0.78 6.70
C LEU A 163 6.71 0.07 7.71
N ALA A 164 7.66 0.78 8.32
CA ALA A 164 8.50 0.22 9.37
C ALA A 164 7.70 -0.08 10.65
N CYS A 165 7.97 -1.22 11.30
CA CYS A 165 7.38 -1.58 12.59
C CYS A 165 8.31 -1.20 13.76
N GLY A 166 7.85 -0.33 14.67
CA GLY A 166 8.45 -0.12 16.01
C GLY A 166 9.37 1.10 16.22
N ASN A 167 9.92 1.20 17.44
CA ASN A 167 10.87 2.23 17.91
C ASN A 167 12.33 1.95 17.52
N SER A 168 12.60 0.74 17.02
CA SER A 168 13.86 0.37 16.38
C SER A 168 14.19 1.45 15.34
N LEU A 169 15.48 1.72 15.13
CA LEU A 169 15.94 2.70 14.16
C LEU A 169 15.11 2.56 12.88
N ALA A 170 14.71 3.70 12.30
CA ALA A 170 13.90 3.76 11.10
C ALA A 170 14.45 2.70 10.20
N TRP A 171 13.57 1.88 9.65
CA TRP A 171 13.96 1.07 8.54
C TRP A 171 14.70 1.97 7.55
N GLY A 172 16.01 1.81 7.55
CA GLY A 172 16.89 2.73 6.86
C GLY A 172 16.74 2.48 5.37
N SER A 173 17.02 3.50 4.59
CA SER A 173 17.35 3.37 3.18
C SER A 173 18.16 2.10 2.90
N HIS A 174 19.14 1.73 3.73
CA HIS A 174 19.94 0.51 3.55
C HIS A 174 19.15 -0.81 3.36
N GLU A 175 18.21 -1.14 4.25
CA GLU A 175 17.43 -2.38 4.13
C GLU A 175 16.40 -2.31 2.98
N TYR A 176 15.92 -1.11 2.67
CA TYR A 176 15.14 -0.87 1.45
C TYR A 176 15.99 -1.15 0.20
N ILE A 177 17.23 -0.66 0.15
CA ILE A 177 18.18 -0.89 -0.94
C ILE A 177 18.50 -2.39 -1.09
N LYS A 178 18.67 -3.13 0.01
CA LYS A 178 18.80 -4.60 -0.04
C LYS A 178 17.59 -5.28 -0.67
N LEU A 179 16.37 -4.87 -0.29
CA LEU A 179 15.15 -5.39 -0.89
C LEU A 179 15.11 -5.11 -2.41
N LEU A 180 15.47 -3.90 -2.84
CA LEU A 180 15.53 -3.57 -4.27
C LEU A 180 16.53 -4.46 -5.03
N GLY A 181 17.70 -4.71 -4.43
CA GLY A 181 18.69 -5.63 -4.99
C GLY A 181 18.15 -7.06 -5.12
N GLU A 182 17.44 -7.55 -4.10
CA GLU A 182 16.78 -8.87 -4.17
C GLU A 182 15.67 -8.93 -5.22
N ILE A 183 14.88 -7.86 -5.40
CA ILE A 183 13.85 -7.77 -6.45
C ILE A 183 14.49 -7.85 -7.84
N LEU A 184 15.53 -7.06 -8.11
CA LEU A 184 16.21 -7.06 -9.40
C LEU A 184 16.90 -8.38 -9.69
N LYS A 185 17.58 -8.96 -8.69
CA LYS A 185 18.23 -10.27 -8.82
C LYS A 185 17.23 -11.37 -9.15
N GLU A 186 16.09 -11.40 -8.47
CA GLU A 186 15.05 -12.39 -8.74
C GLU A 186 14.40 -12.17 -10.11
N ASP A 187 14.14 -10.92 -10.51
CA ASP A 187 13.58 -10.62 -11.83
C ASP A 187 14.52 -11.06 -12.96
N HIS A 188 15.82 -10.78 -12.85
CA HIS A 188 16.84 -11.26 -13.79
C HIS A 188 16.89 -12.80 -13.84
N TYR A 189 17.02 -13.47 -12.70
CA TYR A 189 17.04 -14.93 -12.63
C TYR A 189 15.82 -15.56 -13.31
N GLN A 190 14.62 -15.03 -13.04
CA GLN A 190 13.38 -15.56 -13.60
C GLN A 190 13.23 -15.29 -15.10
N ARG A 191 13.88 -14.26 -15.63
CA ARG A 191 13.88 -13.92 -17.06
C ARG A 191 14.87 -14.75 -17.88
N TYR A 192 16.02 -15.11 -17.31
CA TYR A 192 17.14 -15.66 -18.10
C TYR A 192 17.68 -16.99 -17.57
N ASP A 193 17.75 -17.18 -16.26
CA ASP A 193 18.47 -18.31 -15.65
C ASP A 193 17.56 -19.45 -15.17
N ALA A 194 16.27 -19.18 -14.96
CA ALA A 194 15.34 -20.17 -14.44
C ALA A 194 15.16 -21.35 -15.43
N PRO A 195 14.98 -22.60 -14.95
CA PRO A 195 14.86 -23.80 -15.81
C PRO A 195 13.75 -23.79 -16.88
N ASN A 196 12.84 -22.81 -16.87
CA ASN A 196 11.78 -22.59 -17.85
C ASN A 196 11.64 -21.10 -18.24
N ALA A 197 12.74 -20.36 -18.22
CA ALA A 197 12.73 -18.93 -18.55
C ALA A 197 12.24 -18.68 -20.00
N PRO A 198 11.56 -17.53 -20.27
CA PRO A 198 11.28 -16.44 -19.36
C PRO A 198 9.99 -16.63 -18.53
N ASN A 199 10.11 -16.50 -17.21
CA ASN A 199 8.98 -16.51 -16.26
C ASN A 199 8.65 -15.08 -15.83
N LEU A 200 7.84 -14.37 -16.62
CA LEU A 200 7.43 -13.01 -16.28
C LEU A 200 6.35 -13.00 -15.20
N GLY A 201 6.48 -12.11 -14.23
CA GLY A 201 5.37 -11.77 -13.33
C GLY A 201 4.33 -10.92 -14.05
N ASP A 202 3.10 -10.92 -13.54
CA ASP A 202 2.00 -10.15 -14.15
C ASP A 202 2.09 -8.64 -13.89
N THR A 203 2.97 -8.21 -12.99
CA THR A 203 3.09 -6.82 -12.56
C THR A 203 4.55 -6.45 -12.38
N TRP A 204 4.97 -5.36 -13.01
CA TRP A 204 6.19 -4.66 -12.66
C TRP A 204 5.89 -3.65 -11.57
N TRP A 205 6.79 -3.50 -10.60
CA TRP A 205 6.63 -2.51 -9.55
C TRP A 205 7.63 -1.39 -9.77
N GLU A 206 7.15 -0.18 -10.02
CA GLU A 206 8.02 1.00 -9.96
C GLU A 206 8.12 1.45 -8.51
N TRP A 207 9.35 1.67 -8.02
CA TRP A 207 9.59 1.96 -6.62
C TRP A 207 10.10 3.37 -6.39
N SER A 208 9.76 3.91 -5.22
CA SER A 208 10.33 5.13 -4.67
C SER A 208 10.44 5.00 -3.16
N TYR A 209 11.36 5.76 -2.57
CA TYR A 209 11.48 5.86 -1.11
C TYR A 209 11.20 7.28 -0.66
N ARG A 210 10.36 7.39 0.36
CA ARG A 210 10.02 8.65 1.00
C ARG A 210 10.67 8.72 2.36
N ASP A 211 11.83 9.35 2.39
CA ASP A 211 12.63 9.62 3.59
C ASP A 211 11.81 10.30 4.69
N ASP A 212 10.94 11.24 4.31
CA ASP A 212 10.13 12.04 5.23
C ASP A 212 9.05 11.22 5.94
N LEU A 213 8.57 10.17 5.27
CA LEU A 213 7.59 9.24 5.84
C LEU A 213 8.21 7.94 6.34
N GLY A 214 9.46 7.64 5.99
CA GLY A 214 10.08 6.33 6.21
C GLY A 214 9.35 5.21 5.47
N GLN A 215 8.89 5.48 4.25
CA GLN A 215 8.04 4.55 3.48
C GLN A 215 8.68 4.18 2.17
N ALA A 216 8.70 2.88 1.87
CA ALA A 216 8.94 2.39 0.53
C ALA A 216 7.61 2.24 -0.20
N ILE A 217 7.50 2.87 -1.36
CA ILE A 217 6.29 2.87 -2.18
C ILE A 217 6.58 2.12 -3.46
N PHE A 218 5.71 1.18 -3.80
CA PHE A 218 5.73 0.40 -5.03
C PHE A 218 4.43 0.64 -5.77
N VAL A 219 4.50 1.06 -7.03
CA VAL A 219 3.35 1.35 -7.90
C VAL A 219 3.32 0.32 -9.01
N ALA A 220 2.18 -0.35 -9.17
CA ALA A 220 1.98 -1.36 -10.19
C ALA A 220 2.06 -0.74 -11.59
N GLN A 221 2.78 -1.42 -12.47
CA GLN A 221 2.98 -1.11 -13.87
C GLN A 221 2.84 -2.39 -14.69
N GLN A 222 2.65 -2.23 -16.00
CA GLN A 222 2.72 -3.36 -16.92
C GLN A 222 4.10 -4.02 -16.85
N PRO A 223 4.17 -5.36 -16.93
CA PRO A 223 5.44 -6.07 -16.89
C PRO A 223 6.34 -5.62 -18.04
N LYS A 224 7.66 -5.54 -17.77
CA LYS A 224 8.64 -5.22 -18.83
C LYS A 224 8.60 -6.32 -19.90
N PRO A 225 8.63 -5.96 -21.19
CA PRO A 225 8.57 -6.92 -22.28
C PRO A 225 9.75 -7.91 -22.22
N ILE A 226 9.61 -9.04 -22.91
CA ILE A 226 10.72 -9.96 -23.13
C ILE A 226 11.72 -9.25 -24.06
N MET A 227 12.99 -9.24 -23.67
CA MET A 227 14.10 -8.64 -24.42
C MET A 227 15.37 -9.44 -24.19
N MET A 228 16.38 -9.24 -25.05
CA MET A 228 17.70 -9.83 -24.87
C MET A 228 18.31 -9.40 -23.54
N GLU A 229 19.14 -10.25 -22.95
CA GLU A 229 19.73 -10.00 -21.64
C GLU A 229 20.57 -8.72 -21.64
N GLU A 230 21.32 -8.47 -22.70
CA GLU A 230 22.15 -7.28 -22.85
C GLU A 230 21.30 -5.99 -22.82
N ASP A 231 20.17 -5.98 -23.55
CA ASP A 231 19.24 -4.85 -23.56
C ASP A 231 18.57 -4.64 -22.20
N TYR A 232 18.23 -5.74 -21.51
CA TYR A 232 17.68 -5.69 -20.16
C TYR A 232 18.69 -5.12 -19.16
N MET A 233 19.95 -5.55 -19.24
CA MET A 233 21.02 -5.07 -18.38
C MET A 233 21.26 -3.58 -18.60
N LEU A 234 21.22 -3.10 -19.86
CA LEU A 234 21.30 -1.67 -20.16
C LEU A 234 20.10 -0.89 -19.59
N LEU A 235 18.89 -1.45 -19.69
CA LEU A 235 17.68 -0.84 -19.15
C LEU A 235 17.69 -0.76 -17.62
N MET A 236 18.22 -1.79 -16.94
CA MET A 236 18.30 -1.86 -15.48
C MET A 236 19.52 -1.14 -14.91
N LYS A 237 20.57 -0.90 -15.71
CA LYS A 237 21.84 -0.29 -15.28
C LYS A 237 21.65 0.95 -14.37
N PRO A 238 20.84 1.97 -14.70
CA PRO A 238 20.68 3.13 -13.83
C PRO A 238 20.15 2.79 -12.42
N ARG A 239 19.31 1.74 -12.30
CA ARG A 239 18.77 1.27 -11.02
C ARG A 239 19.81 0.50 -10.23
N VAL A 240 20.62 -0.31 -10.92
CA VAL A 240 21.72 -1.07 -10.30
C VAL A 240 22.80 -0.11 -9.80
N ASP A 241 23.21 0.85 -10.61
CA ASP A 241 24.22 1.85 -10.25
C ASP A 241 23.77 2.63 -9.00
N TYR A 242 22.50 3.08 -8.95
CA TYR A 242 21.93 3.72 -7.75
C TYR A 242 22.00 2.83 -6.49
N ILE A 243 21.69 1.54 -6.62
CA ILE A 243 21.77 0.58 -5.50
C ILE A 243 23.21 0.43 -5.03
N MET A 244 24.16 0.32 -5.96
CA MET A 244 25.60 0.18 -5.65
C MET A 244 26.15 1.42 -4.95
N ASP A 245 25.84 2.61 -5.46
CA ASP A 245 26.25 3.88 -4.85
C ASP A 245 25.72 4.00 -3.42
N CYS A 246 24.45 3.64 -3.22
CA CYS A 246 23.85 3.60 -1.89
C CYS A 246 24.58 2.59 -0.97
N MET A 247 24.87 1.38 -1.43
CA MET A 247 25.55 0.36 -0.62
C MET A 247 26.96 0.79 -0.19
N VAL A 248 27.71 1.46 -1.07
CA VAL A 248 29.03 2.02 -0.75
C VAL A 248 28.90 3.08 0.34
N ALA A 249 27.96 4.01 0.21
CA ALA A 249 27.75 5.09 1.18
C ALA A 249 27.36 4.58 2.59
N TYR A 250 26.74 3.39 2.71
CA TYR A 250 26.42 2.78 4.02
C TYR A 250 27.54 1.90 4.58
N SER A 251 28.60 1.65 3.81
CA SER A 251 29.75 0.83 4.24
C SER A 251 30.90 1.68 4.81
N THR A 252 30.80 3.01 4.69
CA THR A 252 31.73 4.03 5.22
C THR A 252 31.14 4.71 6.45
#